data_AF-A0A235J8C1-F1
#
_entry.id   AF-A0A235J8C1-F1
#
_cell.length_a   1.000
_cell.length_b   1.000
_cell.length_c   1.000
_cell.angle_alpha   90.00
_cell.angle_beta   90.00
_cell.angle_gamma   90.00
#
_symmetry.space_group_name_H-M   'P 1'
#
loop_
_entity.id
_entity.type
_entity.pdbx_description
1 polymer ?
#
loop_
_entity_poly.entity_id
_entity_poly.type
_entity_poly.pdbx_seq_one_letter_code
_entity_poly.pdbx_strand_id
1 'polypeptide(L)'
;MKSTVSIFTEIPETLHESLKNYLETHPDWDENRVLTAALSLFLLQNGDSDRRAARVYLETLFHHSSVETPVIDLPATANLLDTP
;
A
#
# COMPACT_ATOMS: atom_id res chain seq x y z
N MET A 1 3.02 -7.29 15.19
CA MET A 1 2.36 -5.98 15.05
C MET A 1 3.33 -5.04 14.36
N LYS A 2 3.03 -4.54 13.15
CA LYS A 2 3.81 -3.45 12.54
C LYS A 2 3.20 -2.14 13.05
N SER A 3 3.84 -1.50 14.01
CA SER A 3 3.44 -0.17 14.47
C SER A 3 3.80 0.85 13.39
N THR A 4 2.81 1.50 12.79
CA THR A 4 3.04 2.65 11.91
C THR A 4 3.16 3.91 12.76
N VAL A 5 4.07 4.80 12.38
CA VAL A 5 4.26 6.11 13.02
C VAL A 5 3.96 7.16 11.97
N SER A 6 3.01 8.05 12.25
CA SER A 6 2.69 9.17 11.36
C SER A 6 3.78 10.23 11.43
N ILE A 7 4.20 10.73 10.27
CA ILE A 7 5.16 11.81 10.15
C ILE A 7 4.42 13.02 9.58
N PHE A 8 4.59 14.19 10.20
CA PHE A 8 4.10 15.45 9.67
C PHE A 8 5.29 16.29 9.22
N THR A 9 5.29 16.70 7.95
CA THR A 9 6.35 17.52 7.38
C THR A 9 5.76 18.41 6.29
N GLU A 10 6.27 19.64 6.18
CA GLU A 10 5.93 20.55 5.10
C GLU A 10 6.88 20.28 3.93
N ILE A 11 6.33 20.08 2.73
CA ILE A 11 7.10 19.90 1.50
C ILE A 11 6.95 21.12 0.59
N PRO A 12 7.98 21.48 -0.19
CA PRO A 12 7.86 22.53 -1.20
C PRO A 12 6.72 22.24 -2.19
N GLU A 13 6.01 23.29 -2.62
CA GLU A 13 4.89 23.17 -3.55
C GLU A 13 5.28 22.45 -4.85
N THR A 14 6.46 22.76 -5.40
CA THR A 14 6.97 22.13 -6.62
C THR A 14 7.19 20.62 -6.49
N LEU A 15 7.57 20.15 -5.30
CA LEU A 15 7.71 18.72 -5.01
C LEU A 15 6.34 18.05 -4.90
N HIS A 16 5.39 18.73 -4.24
CA HIS A 16 4.01 18.26 -4.12
C HIS A 16 3.30 18.17 -5.49
N GLU A 17 3.49 19.14 -6.38
CA GLU A 17 2.98 19.08 -7.75
C GLU A 17 3.57 17.90 -8.53
N SER A 18 4.88 17.67 -8.40
CA SER A 18 5.54 16.53 -9.05
C SER A 18 5.00 15.20 -8.52
N LEU A 19 4.74 15.10 -7.21
CA LEU A 19 4.12 13.93 -6.59
C LEU A 19 2.71 13.69 -7.13
N LYS A 20 1.88 14.73 -7.22
CA LYS A 20 0.53 14.62 -7.79
C LYS A 20 0.56 14.11 -9.23
N ASN A 21 1.39 14.70 -10.09
CA ASN A 21 1.52 14.26 -11.49
C ASN A 21 1.96 12.80 -11.59
N TYR A 22 2.83 12.34 -10.68
CA TYR A 22 3.23 10.94 -10.62
C TYR A 22 2.05 10.02 -10.25
N LEU A 23 1.27 10.38 -9.24
CA LEU A 23 0.11 9.60 -8.79
C LEU A 23 -1.01 9.54 -9.85
N GLU A 24 -1.21 10.61 -10.62
CA GLU A 24 -2.18 10.63 -11.73
C GLU A 24 -1.86 9.59 -12.82
N THR A 25 -0.59 9.23 -12.98
CA THR A 25 -0.14 8.25 -13.98
C THR A 25 -0.01 6.82 -13.42
N HIS A 26 -0.12 6.65 -12.09
CA HIS A 26 0.10 5.39 -11.39
C HIS A 26 -1.06 5.11 -10.41
N PRO A 27 -2.21 4.60 -10.88
CA PRO A 27 -3.42 4.44 -10.05
C PRO A 27 -3.26 3.46 -8.88
N ASP A 28 -2.28 2.55 -8.97
CA ASP A 28 -1.94 1.59 -7.92
C ASP A 28 -1.10 2.21 -6.78
N TRP A 29 -0.74 3.49 -6.89
CA TRP A 29 0.09 4.20 -5.93
C TRP A 29 -0.70 5.29 -5.20
N ASP A 30 -0.40 5.42 -3.91
CA ASP A 30 -0.87 6.51 -3.06
C ASP A 30 0.32 7.30 -2.49
N GLU A 31 0.03 8.48 -1.95
CA GLU A 31 1.02 9.39 -1.37
C GLU A 31 1.90 8.71 -0.30
N ASN A 32 1.31 7.94 0.61
CA ASN A 32 2.07 7.27 1.66
C ASN A 32 3.00 6.20 1.07
N ARG A 33 2.52 5.47 0.06
CA ARG A 33 3.33 4.45 -0.63
C ARG A 33 4.53 5.08 -1.33
N VAL A 34 4.33 6.18 -2.06
CA VAL A 34 5.43 6.90 -2.73
C VAL A 34 6.41 7.45 -1.71
N LEU A 35 5.94 8.11 -0.65
CA LEU A 35 6.80 8.67 0.40
C LEU A 35 7.57 7.58 1.15
N THR A 36 6.94 6.45 1.45
CA THR A 36 7.59 5.31 2.10
C THR A 36 8.67 4.70 1.20
N ALA A 37 8.40 4.56 -0.10
CA ALA A 37 9.37 4.07 -1.07
C ALA A 37 10.56 5.05 -1.22
N ALA A 38 10.27 6.34 -1.35
CA ALA A 38 11.29 7.38 -1.46
C ALA A 38 12.18 7.45 -0.21
N LEU A 39 11.58 7.41 0.99
CA LEU A 39 12.31 7.46 2.26
C LEU A 39 13.18 6.22 2.46
N SER A 40 12.63 5.02 2.21
CA SER A 40 13.38 3.77 2.35
C SER A 40 14.52 3.67 1.33
N LEU A 41 14.31 4.15 0.10
CA LEU A 41 15.37 4.22 -0.91
C LEU A 41 16.46 5.22 -0.54
N PHE A 42 16.08 6.40 -0.05
CA PHE A 42 17.03 7.42 0.41
C PHE A 42 17.93 6.88 1.53
N LEU A 43 17.35 6.18 2.50
CA LEU A 43 18.09 5.54 3.60
C LEU A 43 18.95 4.37 3.12
N LEU A 44 18.55 3.64 2.08
CA LEU A 44 19.37 2.57 1.51
C LEU A 44 20.61 3.12 0.78
N GLN A 45 20.45 4.25 0.09
CA GLN A 45 21.53 4.87 -0.68
C GLN A 45 22.51 5.67 0.21
N ASN A 46 22.01 6.32 1.26
CA ASN A 46 22.80 7.28 2.05
C ASN A 46 23.02 6.83 3.51
N GLY A 47 22.29 5.83 3.97
CA GLY A 47 22.48 5.25 5.30
C GLY A 47 23.48 4.10 5.29
N ASP A 48 23.65 3.47 6.45
CA ASP A 48 24.58 2.34 6.67
C ASP A 48 24.06 1.01 6.09
N SER A 49 23.35 1.08 4.95
CA SER A 49 22.72 -0.08 4.29
C SER A 49 21.85 -0.92 5.24
N ASP A 50 21.01 -0.27 6.08
CA ASP A 50 20.16 -0.99 7.02
C ASP A 50 19.19 -1.92 6.27
N ARG A 51 19.34 -3.23 6.55
CA ARG A 51 18.50 -4.29 5.98
C ARG A 51 17.01 -4.09 6.28
N ARG A 52 16.67 -3.34 7.32
CA ARG A 52 15.29 -2.94 7.64
C ARG A 52 14.73 -1.97 6.62
N ALA A 53 15.50 -0.96 6.21
CA ALA A 53 15.11 -0.01 5.17
C ALA A 53 14.96 -0.71 3.82
N ALA A 54 15.89 -1.59 3.46
CA ALA A 54 15.78 -2.42 2.26
C ALA A 54 14.51 -3.28 2.24
N ARG A 55 14.16 -3.88 3.39
CA ARG A 55 12.91 -4.66 3.52
C ARG A 55 11.68 -3.79 3.31
N VAL A 56 11.61 -2.62 3.95
CA VAL A 56 10.49 -1.69 3.77
C VAL A 56 10.37 -1.26 2.31
N TYR A 57 11.49 -0.93 1.66
CA TYR A 57 11.50 -0.57 0.22
C TYR A 57 10.89 -1.67 -0.65
N LEU A 58 11.41 -2.90 -0.55
CA LEU A 58 10.92 -4.04 -1.32
C LEU A 58 9.45 -4.34 -1.03
N GLU A 59 9.08 -4.31 0.24
CA GLU A 59 7.70 -4.44 0.68
C GLU A 59 6.81 -3.39 -0.01
N THR A 60 7.17 -2.11 0.03
CA THR A 60 6.38 -1.04 -0.60
C THR A 60 6.25 -1.22 -2.12
N LEU A 61 7.29 -1.72 -2.80
CA LEU A 61 7.22 -2.01 -4.24
C LEU A 61 6.30 -3.17 -4.59
N PHE A 62 6.29 -4.24 -3.78
CA PHE A 62 5.65 -5.50 -4.14
C PHE A 62 4.35 -5.83 -3.39
N HIS A 63 3.86 -4.98 -2.48
CA HIS A 63 2.66 -5.24 -1.67
C HIS A 63 1.30 -5.26 -2.44
N HIS A 64 1.29 -5.45 -3.76
CA HIS A 64 0.07 -5.79 -4.49
C HIS A 64 -0.24 -7.28 -4.36
N SER A 65 -1.07 -7.64 -3.39
CA SER A 65 -2.06 -8.74 -3.48
C SER A 65 -2.84 -8.86 -2.16
N SER A 66 -3.63 -7.84 -1.82
CA SER A 66 -4.87 -8.15 -1.09
C SER A 66 -5.87 -8.61 -2.13
N VAL A 67 -5.95 -9.93 -2.30
CA VAL A 67 -7.07 -10.57 -2.95
C VAL A 67 -8.32 -10.14 -2.16
N GLU A 68 -9.07 -9.17 -2.66
CA GLU A 68 -10.47 -9.05 -2.29
C GLU A 68 -11.14 -10.31 -2.85
N THR A 69 -11.26 -11.34 -2.02
CA THR A 69 -12.19 -12.44 -2.32
C THR A 69 -13.58 -11.82 -2.34
N PRO A 70 -14.30 -11.79 -3.48
CA PRO A 70 -15.69 -11.38 -3.45
C PRO A 70 -16.43 -12.39 -2.58
N VAL A 71 -17.03 -11.91 -1.49
CA VAL A 71 -18.01 -12.68 -0.73
C VAL A 71 -19.19 -12.90 -1.67
N ILE A 72 -19.20 -14.03 -2.37
CA ILE A 72 -20.37 -14.46 -3.13
C ILE A 72 -21.41 -14.81 -2.08
N ASP A 73 -22.35 -13.90 -1.86
CA ASP A 73 -23.59 -14.14 -1.11
C ASP A 73 -24.31 -15.30 -1.81
N LEU A 74 -24.21 -16.51 -1.24
CA LEU A 74 -24.89 -17.68 -1.77
C LEU A 74 -26.35 -17.61 -1.30
N PRO A 75 -27.34 -17.45 -2.20
CA PRO A 75 -28.73 -17.46 -1.79
C PRO A 75 -29.09 -18.86 -1.28
N ALA A 76 -29.51 -18.95 -0.03
CA ALA A 76 -30.06 -20.15 0.58
C ALA A 76 -31.25 -20.64 -0.27
N THR A 77 -31.00 -21.64 -1.10
CA THR A 77 -32.03 -22.37 -1.84
C THR A 77 -31.89 -23.85 -1.52
N ALA A 78 -33.04 -24.48 -1.31
CA ALA A 78 -33.26 -25.90 -1.03
C ALA A 78 -32.97 -26.31 0.44
N ASN A 79 -33.95 -26.73 1.25
CA ASN A 79 -34.98 -27.71 0.93
C ASN A 79 -36.32 -27.42 1.64
N LEU A 80 -37.32 -27.03 0.85
CA LEU A 80 -38.69 -27.46 1.02
C LEU A 80 -38.75 -28.88 0.42
N LEU A 81 -38.85 -29.92 1.25
CA LEU A 81 -39.62 -31.16 1.03
C LEU A 81 -39.11 -32.23 2.02
N ASP A 82 -39.83 -32.45 3.12
CA ASP A 82 -40.27 -33.80 3.48
C ASP A 82 -41.45 -33.70 4.46
N THR A 83 -42.60 -34.13 3.98
CA THR A 83 -43.83 -34.39 4.71
C THR A 83 -43.83 -35.89 5.01
N PRO A 84 -44.28 -36.31 6.19
CA PRO A 84 -45.53 -37.07 6.17
C PRO A 84 -46.65 -36.44 7.02
#